data_AF-A0A417WZB6-F1
#
_entry.id   AF-A0A417WZB6-F1
#
_cell.length_a   1.000
_cell.length_b   1.000
_cell.length_c   1.000
_cell.angle_alpha   90.00
_cell.angle_beta   90.00
_cell.angle_gamma   90.00
#
_symmetry.space_group_name_H-M   'P 1'
#
loop_
_entity.id
_entity.type
_entity.pdbx_description
1 polymer ?
#
loop_
_entity_poly.entity_id
_entity_poly.type
_entity_poly.pdbx_seq_one_letter_code
_entity_poly.pdbx_strand_id
1 'polypeptide(L)'
;MSNGYNAKTAFINSLQSEKISENLNVILQNTEAQDDFWNLCKSYAEIGLNAPKYRTPGTCDVQGVFQYADIDTAKDNTVEFIQKYNIDDVDEFFDLVEKMYIHAVEFNDNRHRGLVKPEPTSMSGFAGKYYNFAEMPDDVFEELKKNSLDKLNI
;
A
#
# COMPACT_ATOMS: atom_id res chain seq x y z
N MET A 1 -27.14 -5.61 -14.52
CA MET A 1 -26.56 -4.77 -13.45
C MET A 1 -25.43 -5.58 -12.83
N SER A 2 -24.17 -5.21 -13.10
CA SER A 2 -23.03 -5.84 -12.44
C SER A 2 -23.12 -5.51 -10.96
N ASN A 3 -23.17 -6.52 -10.08
CA ASN A 3 -23.18 -6.34 -8.64
C ASN A 3 -22.01 -5.41 -8.23
N GLY A 4 -22.29 -4.39 -7.42
CA GLY A 4 -21.39 -3.29 -7.04
C GLY A 4 -20.19 -3.66 -6.16
N TYR A 5 -19.66 -4.87 -6.29
CA TYR A 5 -18.44 -5.30 -5.63
C TYR A 5 -17.23 -5.02 -6.51
N ASN A 6 -16.46 -4.00 -6.15
CA ASN A 6 -15.22 -3.60 -6.79
C ASN A 6 -14.09 -3.55 -5.74
N ALA A 7 -12.88 -3.17 -6.16
CA ALA A 7 -11.73 -3.13 -5.27
C ALA A 7 -11.95 -2.22 -4.06
N LYS A 8 -12.55 -1.04 -4.28
CA LYS A 8 -12.88 -0.10 -3.21
C LYS A 8 -13.90 -0.68 -2.22
N THR A 9 -14.96 -1.34 -2.69
CA THR A 9 -15.93 -2.02 -1.80
C THR A 9 -15.24 -3.09 -0.96
N ALA A 10 -14.33 -3.87 -1.55
CA ALA A 10 -13.58 -4.90 -0.82
C ALA A 10 -12.64 -4.32 0.23
N PHE A 11 -11.98 -3.20 -0.08
CA PHE A 11 -11.14 -2.49 0.87
C PHE A 11 -11.93 -1.92 2.03
N ILE A 12 -13.08 -1.27 1.77
CA ILE A 12 -13.92 -0.73 2.85
C ILE A 12 -14.40 -1.86 3.76
N ASN A 13 -14.77 -3.02 3.21
CA ASN A 13 -15.12 -4.19 4.03
C ASN A 13 -13.96 -4.69 4.89
N SER A 14 -12.72 -4.64 4.35
CA SER A 14 -11.52 -5.04 5.09
C SER A 14 -11.22 -4.03 6.19
N LEU A 15 -11.30 -2.72 5.89
CA LEU A 15 -11.15 -1.63 6.84
C LEU A 15 -12.12 -1.74 8.01
N GLN A 16 -13.39 -2.08 7.75
CA GLN A 16 -14.41 -2.26 8.79
C GLN A 16 -14.17 -3.47 9.69
N SER A 17 -13.32 -4.41 9.26
CA SER A 17 -12.93 -5.58 10.06
C SER A 17 -11.69 -5.33 10.91
N GLU A 18 -10.96 -4.24 10.65
CA GLU A 18 -9.77 -3.89 11.41
C GLU A 18 -10.13 -3.42 12.82
N LYS A 19 -9.27 -3.82 13.77
CA LYS A 19 -9.40 -3.39 15.16
C LYS A 19 -8.52 -2.17 15.38
N ILE A 20 -9.14 -1.00 15.42
CA ILE A 20 -8.52 0.31 15.65
C ILE A 20 -9.18 1.01 16.84
N SER A 21 -8.58 2.10 17.32
CA SER A 21 -9.12 2.93 18.39
C SER A 21 -10.49 3.50 18.03
N GLU A 22 -11.27 3.83 19.06
CA GLU A 22 -12.60 4.41 18.89
C GLU A 22 -12.54 5.74 18.14
N ASN A 23 -11.53 6.58 18.42
CA ASN A 23 -11.35 7.88 17.76
C ASN A 23 -11.12 7.72 16.25
N LEU A 24 -10.16 6.86 15.86
CA LEU A 24 -9.86 6.63 14.45
C LEU A 24 -11.04 5.94 13.73
N ASN A 25 -11.72 5.02 14.41
CA ASN A 25 -12.92 4.37 13.89
C ASN A 25 -14.05 5.37 13.63
N VAL A 26 -14.31 6.31 14.54
CA VAL A 26 -15.35 7.35 14.36
C VAL A 26 -15.08 8.19 13.12
N ILE A 27 -13.81 8.57 12.88
CA ILE A 27 -13.39 9.29 11.68
C ILE A 27 -13.67 8.45 10.43
N LEU A 28 -13.21 7.19 10.43
CA LEU A 28 -13.29 6.28 9.28
C LEU A 28 -14.68 5.63 9.08
N GLN A 29 -15.68 5.98 9.88
CA GLN A 29 -17.09 5.68 9.59
C GLN A 29 -17.70 6.66 8.59
N ASN A 30 -17.11 7.85 8.43
CA ASN A 30 -17.55 8.82 7.44
C ASN A 30 -17.19 8.36 6.01
N THR A 31 -18.15 8.40 5.08
CA THR A 31 -17.92 7.96 3.69
C THR A 31 -16.86 8.77 2.95
N GLU A 32 -16.79 10.08 3.19
CA GLU A 32 -15.72 10.92 2.62
C GLU A 32 -14.35 10.52 3.16
N ALA A 33 -14.24 10.27 4.48
CA ALA A 33 -13.00 9.80 5.08
C ALA A 33 -12.59 8.40 4.57
N GLN A 34 -13.53 7.49 4.34
CA GLN A 34 -13.26 6.19 3.73
C GLN A 34 -12.74 6.32 2.30
N ASP A 35 -13.34 7.23 1.53
CA ASP A 35 -12.96 7.51 0.16
C ASP A 35 -11.56 8.10 0.07
N ASP A 36 -11.25 9.05 0.95
CA ASP A 36 -9.93 9.68 1.04
C ASP A 36 -8.89 8.69 1.58
N PHE A 37 -9.25 7.85 2.55
CA PHE A 37 -8.35 6.82 3.07
C PHE A 37 -8.04 5.74 2.03
N TRP A 38 -9.01 5.36 1.21
CA TRP A 38 -8.80 4.51 0.04
C TRP A 38 -7.81 5.15 -0.94
N ASN A 39 -7.98 6.44 -1.27
CA ASN A 39 -7.09 7.14 -2.20
C ASN A 39 -5.66 7.30 -1.63
N LEU A 40 -5.55 7.56 -0.33
CA LEU A 40 -4.28 7.57 0.38
C LEU A 40 -3.59 6.22 0.26
N CYS A 41 -4.27 5.13 0.66
CA CYS A 41 -3.74 3.77 0.57
C CYS A 41 -3.35 3.40 -0.87
N LYS A 42 -4.12 3.85 -1.86
CA LYS A 42 -3.79 3.66 -3.27
C LYS A 42 -2.47 4.33 -3.66
N SER A 43 -2.22 5.55 -3.18
CA SER A 43 -0.94 6.23 -3.45
C SER A 43 0.27 5.49 -2.87
N TYR A 44 0.11 4.81 -1.73
CA TYR A 44 1.15 3.93 -1.18
C TYR A 44 1.35 2.68 -2.06
N ALA A 45 0.28 2.00 -2.45
CA ALA A 45 0.38 0.85 -3.35
C ALA A 45 1.03 1.22 -4.69
N GLU A 46 0.77 2.41 -5.21
CA GLU A 46 1.33 2.90 -6.46
C GLU A 46 2.87 3.00 -6.44
N ILE A 47 3.49 3.26 -5.29
CA ILE A 47 4.97 3.25 -5.15
C ILE A 47 5.54 1.91 -5.60
N GLY A 48 5.01 0.81 -5.08
CA GLY A 48 5.43 -0.55 -5.45
C GLY A 48 5.04 -0.90 -6.89
N LEU A 49 3.80 -0.57 -7.29
CA LEU A 49 3.27 -0.91 -8.61
C LEU A 49 4.03 -0.22 -9.75
N ASN A 50 4.37 1.06 -9.57
CA ASN A 50 5.07 1.91 -10.54
C ASN A 50 6.58 1.67 -10.57
N ALA A 51 7.17 1.09 -9.52
CA ALA A 51 8.59 0.81 -9.46
C ALA A 51 9.02 -0.10 -10.64
N PRO A 52 9.98 0.32 -11.49
CA PRO A 52 10.63 -0.57 -12.44
C PRO A 52 11.26 -1.75 -11.70
N LYS A 53 11.03 -2.96 -12.22
CA LYS A 53 11.39 -4.23 -11.58
C LYS A 53 12.49 -4.92 -12.35
N TYR A 54 13.55 -5.31 -11.64
CA TYR A 54 14.70 -6.01 -12.20
C TYR A 54 14.87 -7.33 -11.49
N ARG A 55 14.93 -8.41 -12.26
CA ARG A 55 15.22 -9.72 -11.71
C ARG A 55 16.73 -9.87 -11.54
N THR A 56 17.16 -10.42 -10.40
CA THR A 56 18.54 -10.83 -10.20
C THR A 56 18.81 -12.14 -10.96
N PRO A 57 19.75 -12.18 -11.93
CA PRO A 57 20.02 -13.36 -12.73
C PRO A 57 20.33 -14.60 -11.88
N GLY A 58 19.85 -15.76 -12.33
CA GLY A 58 20.03 -17.03 -11.62
C GLY A 58 19.21 -17.20 -10.33
N THR A 59 18.44 -16.20 -9.90
CA THR A 59 17.62 -16.25 -8.67
C THR A 59 16.13 -16.01 -8.96
N CYS A 60 15.27 -16.15 -7.96
CA CYS A 60 13.88 -15.70 -8.01
C CYS A 60 13.69 -14.28 -7.41
N ASP A 61 14.77 -13.55 -7.17
CA ASP A 61 14.72 -12.23 -6.51
C ASP A 61 14.44 -11.10 -7.50
N VAL A 62 13.57 -10.18 -7.09
CA VAL A 62 13.21 -8.97 -7.82
C VAL A 62 13.57 -7.75 -6.99
N GLN A 63 14.29 -6.82 -7.61
CA GLN A 63 14.60 -5.50 -7.07
C GLN A 63 13.67 -4.47 -7.72
N GLY A 64 13.28 -3.46 -6.94
CA GLY A 64 12.49 -2.32 -7.41
C GLY A 64 13.29 -1.03 -7.32
N VAL A 65 13.06 -0.10 -8.25
CA VAL A 65 13.54 1.29 -8.16
C VAL A 65 12.33 2.20 -7.91
N PHE A 66 12.22 2.76 -6.72
CA PHE A 66 11.09 3.63 -6.37
C PHE A 66 11.25 5.02 -6.98
N GLN A 67 10.15 5.60 -7.46
CA GLN A 67 10.16 6.94 -8.03
C GLN A 67 9.90 7.96 -6.92
N TYR A 68 10.75 8.98 -6.83
CA TYR A 68 10.58 10.06 -5.85
C TYR A 68 9.21 10.75 -5.96
N ALA A 69 8.66 10.87 -7.18
CA ALA A 69 7.36 11.48 -7.41
C ALA A 69 6.20 10.70 -6.75
N ASP A 70 6.24 9.36 -6.78
CA ASP A 70 5.23 8.52 -6.13
C ASP A 70 5.35 8.64 -4.60
N ILE A 71 6.58 8.66 -4.08
CA ILE A 71 6.87 8.87 -2.65
C ILE A 71 6.38 10.24 -2.17
N ASP A 72 6.68 11.30 -2.93
CA ASP A 72 6.24 12.66 -2.62
C ASP A 72 4.72 12.79 -2.63
N THR A 73 4.05 12.14 -3.60
CA THR A 73 2.58 12.12 -3.68
C THR A 73 1.96 11.43 -2.46
N ALA A 74 2.46 10.25 -2.09
CA ALA A 74 1.97 9.52 -0.92
C ALA A 74 2.18 10.31 0.38
N LYS A 75 3.37 10.92 0.56
CA LYS A 75 3.65 11.81 1.68
C LYS A 75 2.69 13.01 1.73
N ASP A 76 2.45 13.67 0.61
CA ASP A 76 1.57 14.84 0.56
C ASP A 76 0.13 14.47 0.91
N ASN A 77 -0.37 13.34 0.39
CA ASN A 77 -1.67 12.80 0.73
C ASN A 77 -1.77 12.42 2.22
N THR A 78 -0.71 11.86 2.81
CA THR A 78 -0.64 11.52 4.24
C THR A 78 -0.80 12.77 5.10
N VAL A 79 -0.03 13.81 4.79
CA VAL A 79 -0.08 15.10 5.50
C VAL A 79 -1.46 15.73 5.37
N GLU A 80 -2.04 15.73 4.16
CA GLU A 80 -3.38 16.25 3.92
C GLU A 80 -4.43 15.48 4.73
N PHE A 81 -4.38 14.15 4.76
CA PHE A 81 -5.32 13.32 5.51
C PHE A 81 -5.25 13.59 7.02
N ILE A 82 -4.03 13.61 7.58
CA ILE A 82 -3.80 13.87 9.01
C ILE A 82 -4.36 15.24 9.41
N GLN A 83 -4.09 16.26 8.61
CA GLN A 83 -4.57 17.62 8.86
C GLN A 83 -6.08 17.76 8.67
N LYS A 84 -6.64 17.18 7.60
CA LYS A 84 -8.07 17.29 7.28
C LYS A 84 -8.94 16.66 8.36
N TYR A 85 -8.53 15.52 8.90
CA TYR A 85 -9.30 14.76 9.88
C TYR A 85 -8.83 14.93 11.33
N ASN A 86 -7.81 15.75 11.57
CA ASN A 86 -7.19 15.96 12.89
C ASN A 86 -6.82 14.63 13.56
N ILE A 87 -5.99 13.83 12.88
CA ILE A 87 -5.53 12.54 13.40
C ILE A 87 -4.59 12.77 14.57
N ASP A 88 -5.04 12.39 15.78
CA ASP A 88 -4.27 12.56 17.01
C ASP A 88 -3.26 11.42 17.24
N ASP A 89 -3.68 10.17 17.06
CA ASP A 89 -2.83 8.99 17.18
C ASP A 89 -2.22 8.64 15.83
N VAL A 90 -1.13 9.33 15.51
CA VAL A 90 -0.45 9.21 14.21
C VAL A 90 0.25 7.86 14.06
N ASP A 91 0.71 7.26 15.16
CA ASP A 91 1.34 5.93 15.12
C ASP A 91 0.32 4.85 14.76
N GLU A 92 -0.84 4.82 15.42
CA GLU A 92 -1.92 3.88 15.07
C GLU A 92 -2.41 4.10 13.64
N PHE A 93 -2.46 5.36 13.18
CA PHE A 93 -2.82 5.67 11.81
C PHE A 93 -1.83 5.10 10.80
N PHE A 94 -0.51 5.23 11.02
CA PHE A 94 0.49 4.61 10.13
C PHE A 94 0.42 3.08 10.18
N ASP A 95 0.22 2.46 11.35
CA ASP A 95 0.02 1.02 11.47
C ASP A 95 -1.19 0.54 10.65
N LEU A 96 -2.26 1.35 10.59
CA LEU A 96 -3.42 1.06 9.77
C LEU A 96 -3.12 1.23 8.28
N VAL A 97 -2.43 2.31 7.87
CA VAL A 97 -2.02 2.52 6.47
C VAL A 97 -1.18 1.34 6.00
N GLU A 98 -0.19 0.92 6.79
CA GLU A 98 0.70 -0.21 6.47
C GLU A 98 -0.07 -1.50 6.20
N LYS A 99 -1.06 -1.82 7.05
CA LYS A 99 -1.93 -2.99 6.88
C LYS A 99 -2.82 -2.87 5.65
N MET A 100 -3.31 -1.67 5.35
CA MET A 100 -4.41 -1.47 4.41
C MET A 100 -3.96 -1.17 2.98
N TYR A 101 -2.77 -0.59 2.76
CA TYR A 101 -2.40 -0.10 1.43
C TYR A 101 -2.35 -1.20 0.36
N ILE A 102 -1.91 -2.41 0.72
CA ILE A 102 -1.88 -3.55 -0.21
C ILE A 102 -3.27 -3.98 -0.71
N HIS A 103 -4.33 -3.61 0.02
CA HIS A 103 -5.72 -3.86 -0.37
C HIS A 103 -6.27 -2.76 -1.30
N ALA A 104 -5.57 -1.62 -1.42
CA ALA A 104 -5.96 -0.48 -2.24
C ALA A 104 -5.54 -0.61 -3.71
N VAL A 105 -5.77 -1.79 -4.31
CA VAL A 105 -5.35 -2.11 -5.67
C VAL A 105 -6.54 -2.58 -6.50
N GLU A 106 -6.69 -1.99 -7.69
CA GLU A 106 -7.74 -2.37 -8.62
C GLU A 106 -7.61 -3.86 -9.02
N PHE A 107 -8.72 -4.60 -9.03
CA PHE A 107 -8.69 -6.04 -9.30
C PHE A 107 -8.13 -6.41 -10.68
N ASN A 108 -8.19 -5.49 -11.63
CA ASN A 108 -7.67 -5.65 -12.99
C ASN A 108 -6.29 -4.99 -13.19
N ASP A 109 -5.62 -4.54 -12.11
CA ASP A 109 -4.26 -4.02 -12.21
C ASP A 109 -3.27 -5.16 -12.45
N ASN A 110 -2.79 -5.24 -13.69
CA ASN A 110 -1.87 -6.28 -14.12
C ASN A 110 -0.46 -6.16 -13.49
N ARG A 111 -0.14 -5.04 -12.85
CA ARG A 111 1.16 -4.80 -12.19
C ARG A 111 1.23 -5.46 -10.82
N HIS A 112 0.08 -5.77 -10.20
CA HIS A 112 -0.04 -6.12 -8.78
C HIS A 112 0.63 -7.43 -8.37
N ARG A 113 0.70 -8.44 -9.23
CA ARG A 113 1.18 -9.77 -8.84
C ARG A 113 1.91 -10.48 -9.96
N GLY A 114 2.89 -11.31 -9.58
CA GLY A 114 3.57 -12.17 -10.54
C GLY A 114 4.34 -13.32 -9.90
N LEU A 115 4.44 -14.41 -10.66
CA LEU A 115 5.27 -15.56 -10.33
C LEU A 115 6.62 -15.43 -11.02
N VAL A 116 7.70 -15.36 -10.25
CA VAL A 116 9.08 -15.36 -10.76
C VAL A 116 9.62 -16.78 -10.68
N LYS A 117 9.79 -17.42 -11.83
CA LYS A 117 10.30 -18.79 -11.95
C LYS A 117 11.83 -18.78 -11.96
N PRO A 118 12.51 -19.78 -11.36
CA PRO A 118 13.95 -19.92 -11.50
C PRO A 118 14.33 -20.02 -13.00
N GLU A 119 15.52 -19.51 -13.35
CA GLU A 119 16.13 -19.75 -14.67
C GLU A 119 16.27 -21.26 -14.90
N PRO A 120 16.44 -21.75 -16.14
CA PRO A 120 16.32 -23.17 -16.46
C PRO A 120 17.49 -23.99 -15.90
N THR A 121 17.55 -24.14 -14.58
CA THR A 121 18.22 -25.23 -13.90
C THR A 121 17.26 -26.41 -13.96
N SER A 122 17.75 -27.55 -14.43
CA SER A 122 17.06 -28.83 -14.59
C SER A 122 16.53 -29.46 -13.29
N MET A 123 16.20 -28.66 -12.28
CA MET A 123 15.74 -29.14 -10.98
C MET A 123 14.27 -29.53 -11.05
N SER A 124 14.00 -30.84 -11.15
CA SER A 124 12.69 -31.38 -10.86
C SER A 124 12.42 -31.20 -9.36
N GLY A 125 11.42 -30.37 -8.99
CA GLY A 125 10.82 -30.43 -7.65
C GLY A 125 10.57 -29.12 -6.90
N PHE A 126 11.05 -27.94 -7.33
CA PHE A 126 10.75 -26.69 -6.60
C PHE A 126 10.37 -25.47 -7.45
N ALA A 127 9.62 -24.62 -6.75
CA ALA A 127 8.67 -23.62 -7.20
C ALA A 127 9.26 -22.20 -7.20
N GLY A 128 8.74 -21.35 -8.08
CA GLY A 128 9.08 -19.92 -8.14
C GLY A 128 8.65 -19.14 -6.89
N LYS A 129 9.05 -17.86 -6.83
CA LYS A 129 8.63 -16.92 -5.78
C LYS A 129 7.44 -16.11 -6.29
N TYR A 130 6.37 -16.09 -5.52
CA TYR A 130 5.21 -15.24 -5.79
C TYR A 130 5.43 -13.89 -5.11
N TYR A 131 5.17 -12.81 -5.84
CA TYR A 131 5.29 -11.45 -5.34
C TYR A 131 3.94 -10.75 -5.36
N ASN A 132 3.64 -10.07 -4.25
CA ASN A 132 2.75 -8.91 -4.26
C ASN A 132 3.61 -7.69 -4.62
N PHE A 133 3.44 -7.16 -5.81
CA PHE A 133 4.23 -6.03 -6.29
C PHE A 133 3.70 -4.67 -5.84
N ALA A 134 2.54 -4.62 -5.17
CA ALA A 134 2.13 -3.40 -4.46
C ALA A 134 2.87 -3.23 -3.13
N GLU A 135 3.30 -4.34 -2.52
CA GLU A 135 4.03 -4.35 -1.25
C GLU A 135 5.38 -3.65 -1.40
N MET A 136 5.62 -2.67 -0.54
CA MET A 136 6.89 -1.96 -0.45
C MET A 136 7.75 -2.54 0.68
N PRO A 137 9.09 -2.47 0.58
CA PRO A 137 9.98 -2.81 1.68
C PRO A 137 9.73 -1.94 2.92
N ASP A 138 9.86 -2.53 4.11
CA ASP A 138 9.63 -1.88 5.41
C ASP A 138 10.48 -0.59 5.56
N ASP A 139 11.72 -0.59 5.09
CA ASP A 139 12.62 0.56 5.19
C ASP A 139 12.11 1.78 4.38
N VAL A 140 11.47 1.53 3.23
CA VAL A 140 10.83 2.57 2.42
C VAL A 140 9.59 3.12 3.11
N PHE A 141 8.79 2.25 3.73
CA PHE A 141 7.61 2.67 4.48
C PHE A 141 7.99 3.54 5.68
N GLU A 142 8.97 3.10 6.47
CA GLU A 142 9.49 3.84 7.62
C GLU A 142 10.09 5.19 7.24
N GLU A 143 10.82 5.27 6.13
CA GLU A 143 11.34 6.53 5.62
C GLU A 143 10.20 7.50 5.23
N LEU A 144 9.14 7.00 4.60
CA LEU A 144 7.97 7.79 4.23
C LEU A 144 7.19 8.26 5.48
N LYS A 145 7.00 7.38 6.47
CA LYS A 145 6.41 7.71 7.78
C LYS A 145 7.17 8.87 8.42
N LYS A 146 8.49 8.72 8.56
CA LYS A 146 9.36 9.76 9.12
C LYS A 146 9.26 11.08 8.36
N ASN A 147 9.37 11.04 7.04
CA ASN A 147 9.33 12.25 6.20
C ASN A 147 7.97 12.97 6.26
N SER A 148 6.88 12.23 6.45
CA SER A 148 5.54 12.80 6.65
C SER A 148 5.43 13.52 8.00
N LEU A 149 5.95 12.91 9.07
CA LEU A 149 5.99 13.50 10.41
C LEU A 149 6.85 14.77 10.45
N ASP A 150 8.04 14.72 9.83
CA ASP A 150 8.93 15.88 9.71
C ASP A 150 8.22 17.08 9.05
N LYS A 151 7.38 16.83 8.02
CA LYS A 151 6.62 17.88 7.31
C LYS A 151 5.48 18.45 8.16
N LEU A 152 4.95 17.67 9.10
CA LEU A 152 3.91 18.09 10.05
C LEU A 152 4.49 18.86 11.26
N ASN A 153 5.82 18.87 11.44
CA ASN A 153 6.52 19.42 12.61
C ASN A 153 6.09 18.76 13.94
N ILE A 154 5.84 17.45 13.92
CA ILE A 154 5.48 16.62 15.07
C ILE A 154 6.53 15.55 15.30
#